data_AF-A0A3Q2WMS3-F1
#
_entry.id   AF-A0A3Q2WMS3-F1
#
_cell.length_a   1.000
_cell.length_b   1.000
_cell.length_c   1.000
_cell.angle_alpha   90.00
_cell.angle_beta   90.00
_cell.angle_gamma   90.00
#
_symmetry.space_group_name_H-M   'P 1'
#
loop_
_entity.id
_entity.type
_entity.pdbx_description
1 polymer ?
#
loop_
_entity_poly.entity_id
_entity_poly.type
_entity_poly.pdbx_seq_one_letter_code
_entity_poly.pdbx_strand_id
1 'polypeptide(L)'
;GNHYKVEAFLGEGGFAVAIKVNKSDPDILQQAKKEIFILEQLRKLDPDAANIVKWNGFFHDGEQVCLKFELLDQCLWDYIGDGKNQGLPISEVRPISGQLTNALSHLGSLGIVHADLKPGNIMVVNRHESPIKVKLIDFGLACPASAVMPGDRVGTVGYSAPEVMLGLPYNKASDMWSLGLVAVELGTGVPLYPGNEDYDVLKFNSGVYIKLTRLDDLEQVMMFRRGPENGQRLFVSLIKQILTLDANQHITLSEVLRHPFFNPKSSPCIGMSAERPQNPVVFQHPSNLKCKRSEKINCSCQNSVEFSQQVFILVLAQKIPLESSLVRPDVLCLRTEPLCPVAL
;
A
#
# COMPACT_ATOMS: atom_id res chain seq x y z
N GLY A 1 -1.44 -11.66 -10.68
CA GLY A 1 -0.08 -12.19 -10.49
C GLY A 1 -0.03 -13.18 -9.34
N ASN A 2 1.17 -13.59 -8.95
CA ASN A 2 1.47 -14.63 -7.94
C ASN A 2 0.94 -14.36 -6.51
N HIS A 3 0.20 -13.28 -6.29
CA HIS A 3 -0.35 -12.87 -4.99
C HIS A 3 -1.84 -13.23 -4.81
N TYR A 4 -2.56 -13.49 -5.91
CA TYR A 4 -3.99 -13.80 -5.90
C TYR A 4 -4.23 -15.05 -6.75
N LYS A 5 -4.79 -16.10 -6.15
CA LYS A 5 -5.09 -17.34 -6.87
C LYS A 5 -6.51 -17.25 -7.42
N VAL A 6 -6.61 -17.12 -8.75
CA VAL A 6 -7.89 -17.32 -9.43
C VAL A 6 -8.13 -18.81 -9.50
N GLU A 7 -9.03 -19.33 -8.65
CA GLU A 7 -9.31 -20.77 -8.60
C GLU A 7 -10.37 -21.19 -9.62
N ALA A 8 -11.31 -20.32 -9.98
CA ALA A 8 -12.30 -20.62 -11.01
C ALA A 8 -12.88 -19.37 -11.68
N PHE A 9 -13.06 -19.44 -13.01
CA PHE A 9 -13.99 -18.58 -13.75
C PHE A 9 -15.33 -19.31 -13.85
N LEU A 10 -16.30 -18.91 -13.03
CA LEU A 10 -17.65 -19.51 -13.03
C LEU A 10 -18.60 -18.73 -13.96
N GLY A 11 -18.41 -18.89 -15.28
CA GLY A 11 -19.40 -18.55 -16.31
C GLY A 11 -19.35 -17.14 -16.93
N GLU A 12 -20.10 -16.97 -18.03
CA GLU A 12 -20.34 -15.69 -18.72
C GLU A 12 -21.68 -15.07 -18.24
N GLY A 13 -21.61 -14.02 -17.41
CA GLY A 13 -22.73 -13.13 -17.11
C GLY A 13 -23.01 -12.81 -15.64
N GLY A 14 -23.05 -11.50 -15.31
CA GLY A 14 -23.84 -10.94 -14.20
C GLY A 14 -23.17 -10.76 -12.83
N PHE A 15 -22.05 -10.04 -12.76
CA PHE A 15 -21.29 -9.59 -11.56
C PHE A 15 -20.32 -10.59 -10.93
N ALA A 16 -19.04 -10.27 -11.08
CA ALA A 16 -17.94 -10.96 -10.45
C ALA A 16 -17.68 -10.49 -9.02
N VAL A 17 -17.30 -11.40 -8.13
CA VAL A 17 -16.88 -11.05 -6.75
C VAL A 17 -15.55 -11.72 -6.39
N ALA A 18 -14.83 -11.11 -5.45
CA ALA A 18 -13.63 -11.66 -4.85
C ALA A 18 -13.94 -12.16 -3.44
N ILE A 19 -13.44 -13.34 -3.07
CA ILE A 19 -13.65 -13.94 -1.74
C ILE A 19 -12.30 -14.14 -1.04
N LYS A 20 -12.06 -13.42 0.05
CA LYS A 20 -10.92 -13.68 0.93
C LYS A 20 -11.28 -14.81 1.89
N VAL A 21 -10.62 -15.95 1.79
CA VAL A 21 -10.88 -17.10 2.66
C VAL A 21 -9.83 -17.13 3.78
N ASN A 22 -10.30 -16.89 5.00
CA ASN A 22 -9.45 -16.98 6.19
C ASN A 22 -9.37 -18.44 6.65
N LYS A 23 -8.18 -18.92 6.98
CA LYS A 23 -7.99 -20.26 7.55
C LYS A 23 -8.68 -20.37 8.91
N SER A 24 -9.00 -21.59 9.33
CA SER A 24 -9.64 -21.88 10.63
C SER A 24 -8.72 -21.70 11.84
N ASP A 25 -7.47 -21.24 11.63
CA ASP A 25 -6.54 -20.92 12.71
C ASP A 25 -7.12 -19.83 13.64
N PRO A 26 -7.10 -20.01 14.97
CA PRO A 26 -7.71 -19.07 15.91
C PRO A 26 -7.21 -17.62 15.80
N ASP A 27 -5.91 -17.42 15.55
CA ASP A 27 -5.33 -16.08 15.43
C ASP A 27 -5.75 -15.42 14.11
N ILE A 28 -5.79 -16.20 13.02
CA ILE A 28 -6.31 -15.75 11.72
C ILE A 28 -7.80 -15.38 11.83
N LEU A 29 -8.61 -16.19 12.51
CA LEU A 29 -10.03 -15.89 12.74
C LEU A 29 -10.22 -14.65 13.61
N GLN A 30 -9.36 -14.45 14.62
CA GLN A 30 -9.37 -13.25 15.43
C GLN A 30 -8.99 -12.00 14.61
N GLN A 31 -8.05 -12.13 13.67
CA GLN A 31 -7.71 -11.05 12.75
C GLN A 31 -8.85 -10.75 11.78
N ALA A 32 -9.50 -11.79 11.23
CA ALA A 32 -10.68 -11.63 10.37
C ALA A 32 -11.82 -10.88 11.09
N LYS A 33 -12.03 -11.14 12.40
CA LYS A 33 -13.01 -10.39 13.21
C LYS A 33 -12.64 -8.91 13.34
N LYS A 34 -11.35 -8.58 13.53
CA LYS A 34 -10.88 -7.19 13.56
C LYS A 34 -11.08 -6.51 12.20
N GLU A 35 -10.75 -7.21 11.11
CA GLU A 35 -10.97 -6.72 9.74
C GLU A 35 -12.45 -6.45 9.47
N ILE A 36 -13.35 -7.38 9.83
CA ILE A 36 -14.81 -7.18 9.74
C ILE A 36 -15.25 -5.94 10.51
N PHE A 37 -14.76 -5.73 11.73
CA PHE A 37 -15.08 -4.55 12.53
C PHE A 37 -14.67 -3.24 11.82
N ILE A 38 -13.49 -3.19 11.19
CA ILE A 38 -13.07 -2.03 10.39
C ILE A 38 -13.96 -1.87 9.15
N LEU A 39 -14.20 -2.95 8.39
CA LEU A 39 -15.01 -2.93 7.18
C LEU A 39 -16.46 -2.48 7.45
N GLU A 40 -17.03 -2.82 8.60
CA GLU A 40 -18.34 -2.33 9.03
C GLU A 40 -18.36 -0.81 9.23
N GLN A 41 -17.28 -0.22 9.75
CA GLN A 41 -17.17 1.24 9.89
C GLN A 41 -17.06 1.92 8.52
N LEU A 42 -16.34 1.30 7.58
CA LEU A 42 -16.13 1.81 6.23
C LEU A 42 -17.38 1.76 5.34
N ARG A 43 -18.37 0.92 5.67
CA ARG A 43 -19.67 0.86 4.95
C ARG A 43 -20.44 2.19 4.92
N LYS A 44 -20.12 3.12 5.81
CA LYS A 44 -20.72 4.47 5.85
C LYS A 44 -20.25 5.35 4.69
N LEU A 45 -19.16 4.96 4.01
CA LEU A 45 -18.57 5.69 2.90
C LEU A 45 -19.11 5.15 1.57
N ASP A 46 -19.19 6.01 0.57
CA ASP A 46 -19.32 5.57 -0.81
C ASP A 46 -17.96 5.00 -1.29
N PRO A 47 -17.89 3.73 -1.71
CA PRO A 47 -16.62 3.07 -2.00
C PRO A 47 -15.89 3.67 -3.22
N ASP A 48 -16.63 4.19 -4.20
CA ASP A 48 -16.04 4.79 -5.40
C ASP A 48 -15.51 6.20 -5.10
N ALA A 49 -16.29 7.00 -4.37
CA ALA A 49 -15.90 8.34 -3.95
C ALA A 49 -14.76 8.32 -2.92
N ALA A 50 -14.69 7.30 -2.07
CA ALA A 50 -13.65 7.16 -1.05
C ALA A 50 -12.39 6.41 -1.53
N ASN A 51 -12.39 5.85 -2.74
CA ASN A 51 -11.29 5.01 -3.24
C ASN A 51 -10.97 3.81 -2.32
N ILE A 52 -12.01 3.18 -1.75
CA ILE A 52 -11.90 2.04 -0.84
C ILE A 52 -12.73 0.89 -1.43
N VAL A 53 -12.20 -0.34 -1.34
CA VAL A 53 -12.90 -1.52 -1.85
C VAL A 53 -14.29 -1.69 -1.26
N LYS A 54 -15.25 -1.99 -2.13
CA LYS A 54 -16.60 -2.35 -1.74
C LYS A 54 -16.60 -3.73 -1.11
N TRP A 55 -16.87 -3.77 0.19
CA TRP A 55 -17.11 -4.99 0.93
C TRP A 55 -18.60 -5.36 0.95
N ASN A 56 -18.92 -6.54 0.43
CA ASN A 56 -20.27 -7.06 0.24
C ASN A 56 -20.73 -7.96 1.41
N GLY A 57 -19.94 -8.03 2.49
CA GLY A 57 -20.24 -8.84 3.68
C GLY A 57 -19.34 -10.07 3.82
N PHE A 58 -19.68 -10.93 4.77
CA PHE A 58 -18.95 -12.16 5.06
C PHE A 58 -19.91 -13.33 5.24
N PHE A 59 -19.40 -14.54 5.13
CA PHE A 59 -20.10 -15.78 5.46
C PHE A 59 -19.14 -16.79 6.07
N HIS A 60 -19.68 -17.86 6.62
CA HIS A 60 -18.90 -18.97 7.15
C HIS A 60 -18.89 -20.13 6.15
N ASP A 61 -17.73 -20.74 5.96
CA ASP A 61 -17.57 -22.03 5.27
C ASP A 61 -16.92 -23.01 6.25
N GLY A 62 -17.74 -23.86 6.87
CA GLY A 62 -17.31 -24.63 8.04
C GLY A 62 -16.82 -23.70 9.17
N GLU A 63 -15.57 -23.90 9.60
CA GLU A 63 -14.90 -23.08 10.62
C GLU A 63 -14.22 -21.83 10.06
N GLN A 64 -14.21 -21.66 8.73
CA GLN A 64 -13.54 -20.55 8.06
C GLN A 64 -14.44 -19.32 7.98
N VAL A 65 -13.83 -18.14 7.98
CA VAL A 65 -14.51 -16.86 7.74
C VAL A 65 -14.14 -16.35 6.36
N CYS A 66 -15.14 -16.18 5.49
CA CYS A 66 -14.96 -15.76 4.10
C CYS A 66 -15.49 -14.35 3.90
N LEU A 67 -14.64 -13.42 3.45
CA LEU A 67 -15.04 -12.03 3.18
C LEU A 67 -15.30 -11.83 1.69
N LYS A 68 -16.44 -11.24 1.33
CA LYS A 68 -16.86 -11.00 -0.05
C LYS A 68 -16.62 -9.54 -0.43
N PHE A 69 -15.94 -9.30 -1.55
CA PHE A 69 -15.63 -7.98 -2.09
C PHE A 69 -16.08 -7.85 -3.55
N GLU A 70 -16.12 -6.62 -4.07
CA GLU A 70 -16.13 -6.42 -5.52
C GLU A 70 -14.88 -7.01 -6.18
N LEU A 71 -15.00 -7.46 -7.43
CA LEU A 71 -13.84 -7.84 -8.22
C LEU A 71 -13.16 -6.59 -8.79
N LEU A 72 -11.85 -6.49 -8.60
CA LEU A 72 -10.96 -5.49 -9.17
C LEU A 72 -9.95 -6.17 -10.12
N ASP A 73 -9.15 -5.39 -10.83
CA ASP A 73 -8.24 -5.91 -11.84
C ASP A 73 -6.97 -6.52 -11.21
N GLN A 74 -5.87 -5.77 -11.15
CA GLN A 74 -4.61 -6.23 -10.55
C GLN A 74 -4.09 -5.24 -9.51
N CYS A 75 -3.22 -5.70 -8.62
CA CYS A 75 -2.57 -4.80 -7.69
C CYS A 75 -1.58 -3.88 -8.40
N LEU A 76 -1.26 -2.76 -7.77
CA LEU A 76 -0.40 -1.73 -8.33
C LEU A 76 1.04 -2.23 -8.50
N TRP A 77 1.47 -3.19 -7.67
CA TRP A 77 2.74 -3.91 -7.83
C TRP A 77 2.82 -4.62 -9.20
N ASP A 78 1.81 -5.44 -9.53
CA ASP A 78 1.72 -6.12 -10.82
C ASP A 78 1.62 -5.11 -11.97
N TYR A 79 0.83 -4.04 -11.80
CA TYR A 79 0.65 -2.98 -12.81
C TYR A 79 1.94 -2.21 -13.12
N ILE A 80 2.76 -1.87 -12.12
CA ILE A 80 4.09 -1.28 -12.31
C ILE A 80 5.03 -2.29 -13.01
N GLY A 81 4.95 -3.56 -12.61
CA GLY A 81 5.71 -4.67 -13.15
C GLY A 81 5.50 -4.90 -14.65
N ASP A 82 4.25 -4.78 -15.12
CA ASP A 82 3.90 -4.87 -16.55
C ASP A 82 4.67 -3.82 -17.39
N GLY A 83 4.96 -2.66 -16.80
CA GLY A 83 5.80 -1.59 -17.36
C GLY A 83 7.31 -1.86 -17.29
N LYS A 84 7.73 -3.11 -17.04
CA LYS A 84 9.14 -3.52 -16.86
C LYS A 84 9.88 -2.71 -15.80
N ASN A 85 9.19 -2.31 -14.72
CA ASN A 85 9.76 -1.55 -13.61
C ASN A 85 10.43 -0.23 -14.04
N GLN A 86 9.90 0.43 -15.07
CA GLN A 86 10.36 1.75 -15.51
C GLN A 86 9.67 2.91 -14.78
N GLY A 87 8.65 2.62 -13.97
CA GLY A 87 7.78 3.62 -13.36
C GLY A 87 6.65 4.03 -14.31
N LEU A 88 5.68 4.76 -13.77
CA LEU A 88 4.50 5.24 -14.48
C LEU A 88 4.71 6.67 -14.98
N PRO A 89 4.06 7.07 -16.08
CA PRO A 89 4.10 8.47 -16.51
C PRO A 89 3.44 9.36 -15.46
N ILE A 90 3.88 10.61 -15.35
CA ILE A 90 3.33 11.60 -14.43
C ILE A 90 1.81 11.81 -14.65
N SER A 91 1.33 11.59 -15.88
CA SER A 91 -0.11 11.59 -16.20
C SER A 91 -0.92 10.51 -15.46
N GLU A 92 -0.30 9.40 -15.08
CA GLU A 92 -0.92 8.32 -14.28
C GLU A 92 -0.57 8.44 -12.79
N VAL A 93 0.68 8.77 -12.48
CA VAL A 93 1.14 8.97 -11.09
C VAL A 93 0.25 9.98 -10.37
N ARG A 94 -0.04 11.12 -11.02
CA ARG A 94 -0.83 12.20 -10.42
C ARG A 94 -2.23 11.75 -9.98
N PRO A 95 -3.10 11.21 -10.86
CA PRO A 95 -4.42 10.75 -10.43
C PRO A 95 -4.35 9.59 -9.43
N ILE A 96 -3.37 8.69 -9.53
CA ILE A 96 -3.22 7.59 -8.55
C ILE A 96 -2.88 8.16 -7.17
N SER A 97 -1.86 9.01 -7.05
CA SER A 97 -1.49 9.64 -5.77
C SER A 97 -2.64 10.46 -5.17
N GLY A 98 -3.46 11.12 -6.00
CA GLY A 98 -4.62 11.88 -5.54
C GLY A 98 -5.70 10.99 -4.93
N GLN A 99 -6.01 9.87 -5.60
CA GLN A 99 -6.97 8.88 -5.11
C GLN A 99 -6.52 8.20 -3.81
N LEU A 100 -5.23 7.87 -3.69
CA LEU A 100 -4.68 7.31 -2.45
C LEU A 100 -4.72 8.31 -1.29
N THR A 101 -4.38 9.57 -1.57
CA THR A 101 -4.52 10.65 -0.57
C THR A 101 -5.97 10.81 -0.12
N ASN A 102 -6.92 10.72 -1.05
CA ASN A 102 -8.35 10.78 -0.76
C ASN A 102 -8.81 9.61 0.14
N ALA A 103 -8.39 8.38 -0.17
CA ALA A 103 -8.67 7.21 0.68
C ALA A 103 -8.15 7.39 2.11
N LEU A 104 -6.88 7.82 2.26
CA LEU A 104 -6.29 8.08 3.58
C LEU A 104 -6.97 9.25 4.31
N SER A 105 -7.50 10.23 3.58
CA SER A 105 -8.31 11.31 4.16
C SER A 105 -9.57 10.78 4.82
N HIS A 106 -10.29 9.88 4.15
CA HIS A 106 -11.47 9.22 4.69
C HIS A 106 -11.13 8.35 5.91
N LEU A 107 -10.07 7.52 5.84
CA LEU A 107 -9.62 6.74 7.00
C LEU A 107 -9.27 7.62 8.20
N GLY A 108 -8.50 8.68 7.96
CA GLY A 108 -8.11 9.64 8.98
C GLY A 108 -9.30 10.38 9.60
N SER A 109 -10.37 10.63 8.85
CA SER A 109 -11.61 11.24 9.36
C SER A 109 -12.40 10.31 10.28
N LEU A 110 -12.28 9.00 10.08
CA LEU A 110 -12.88 7.96 10.92
C LEU A 110 -11.96 7.55 12.08
N GLY A 111 -10.76 8.12 12.17
CA GLY A 111 -9.77 7.74 13.18
C GLY A 111 -9.18 6.34 12.96
N ILE A 112 -9.13 5.87 11.71
CA ILE A 112 -8.60 4.56 11.32
C ILE A 112 -7.18 4.73 10.75
N VAL A 113 -6.28 3.83 11.13
CA VAL A 113 -4.94 3.64 10.53
C VAL A 113 -4.98 2.35 9.72
N HIS A 114 -4.51 2.39 8.46
CA HIS A 114 -4.44 1.21 7.59
C HIS A 114 -3.30 0.27 8.01
N ALA A 115 -2.15 0.84 8.38
CA ALA A 115 -0.97 0.16 8.91
C ALA A 115 -0.20 -0.76 7.95
N ASP A 116 -0.74 -1.09 6.77
CA ASP A 116 -0.02 -1.88 5.74
C ASP A 116 -0.23 -1.34 4.31
N LEU A 117 -0.09 -0.02 4.12
CA LEU A 117 -0.20 0.59 2.79
C LEU A 117 1.04 0.26 1.93
N LYS A 118 0.83 -0.44 0.82
CA LYS A 118 1.87 -0.83 -0.14
C LYS A 118 1.26 -1.08 -1.53
N PRO A 119 2.04 -1.13 -2.62
CA PRO A 119 1.52 -1.37 -3.96
C PRO A 119 0.72 -2.68 -4.11
N GLY A 120 1.06 -3.71 -3.31
CA GLY A 120 0.31 -4.97 -3.26
C GLY A 120 -1.11 -4.86 -2.69
N ASN A 121 -1.38 -3.85 -1.86
CA ASN A 121 -2.67 -3.59 -1.20
C ASN A 121 -3.43 -2.43 -1.87
N ILE A 122 -3.03 -2.05 -3.08
CA ILE A 122 -3.72 -1.04 -3.89
C ILE A 122 -4.12 -1.72 -5.20
N MET A 123 -5.42 -1.79 -5.47
CA MET A 123 -5.94 -2.45 -6.66
C MET A 123 -6.30 -1.43 -7.73
N VAL A 124 -5.88 -1.69 -8.97
CA VAL A 124 -6.40 -1.03 -10.16
C VAL A 124 -7.83 -1.51 -10.39
N VAL A 125 -8.76 -0.58 -10.60
CA VAL A 125 -10.17 -0.92 -10.87
C VAL A 125 -10.29 -1.56 -12.26
N ASN A 126 -9.69 -0.93 -13.26
CA ASN A 126 -9.66 -1.41 -14.64
C ASN A 126 -8.43 -0.81 -15.36
N ARG A 127 -7.48 -1.67 -15.77
CA ARG A 127 -6.23 -1.23 -16.44
C ARG A 127 -6.44 -0.57 -17.80
N HIS A 128 -7.63 -0.69 -18.37
CA HIS A 128 -7.98 -0.12 -19.68
C HIS A 128 -8.66 1.25 -19.56
N GLU A 129 -8.94 1.74 -18.34
CA GLU A 129 -9.49 3.08 -18.12
C GLU A 129 -8.40 4.17 -18.14
N SER A 130 -8.78 5.36 -18.59
CA SER A 130 -7.93 6.56 -18.53
C SER A 130 -8.75 7.76 -18.05
N PRO A 131 -8.42 8.39 -16.90
CA PRO A 131 -7.33 8.03 -16.00
C PRO A 131 -7.57 6.70 -15.27
N ILE A 132 -6.47 6.04 -14.88
CA ILE A 132 -6.52 4.84 -14.04
C ILE A 132 -7.18 5.16 -12.70
N LYS A 133 -8.15 4.33 -12.30
CA LYS A 133 -8.77 4.37 -10.97
C LYS A 133 -8.16 3.31 -10.08
N VAL A 134 -7.99 3.64 -8.80
CA VAL A 134 -7.46 2.73 -7.79
C VAL A 134 -8.35 2.68 -6.56
N LYS A 135 -8.30 1.55 -5.85
CA LYS A 135 -8.94 1.35 -4.55
C LYS A 135 -7.97 0.70 -3.56
N LEU A 136 -8.03 1.19 -2.32
CA LEU A 136 -7.32 0.60 -1.18
C LEU A 136 -8.04 -0.67 -0.73
N ILE A 137 -7.27 -1.73 -0.50
CA ILE A 137 -7.75 -3.05 -0.06
C ILE A 137 -6.99 -3.53 1.18
N ASP A 138 -7.44 -4.64 1.73
CA ASP A 138 -6.81 -5.38 2.82
C ASP A 138 -6.68 -4.60 4.13
N PHE A 139 -7.79 -4.54 4.86
CA PHE A 139 -7.88 -3.92 6.18
C PHE A 139 -7.52 -4.90 7.29
N GLY A 140 -6.81 -5.99 6.94
CA GLY A 140 -6.40 -7.03 7.87
C GLY A 140 -5.65 -6.45 9.05
N LEU A 141 -4.71 -5.52 8.84
CA LEU A 141 -3.91 -4.88 9.89
C LEU A 141 -4.46 -3.53 10.37
N ALA A 142 -5.57 -3.06 9.81
CA ALA A 142 -6.12 -1.76 10.13
C ALA A 142 -6.69 -1.73 11.55
N CYS A 143 -6.57 -0.58 12.22
CA CYS A 143 -7.03 -0.41 13.59
C CYS A 143 -7.51 1.02 13.85
N PRO A 144 -8.35 1.25 14.88
CA PRO A 144 -8.58 2.59 15.40
C PRO A 144 -7.27 3.17 15.93
N ALA A 145 -6.96 4.43 15.62
CA ALA A 145 -5.77 5.12 16.12
C ALA A 145 -5.70 5.13 17.66
N SER A 146 -6.86 5.10 18.33
CA SER A 146 -6.97 5.00 19.78
C SER A 146 -6.62 3.63 20.37
N ALA A 147 -6.50 2.61 19.53
CA ALA A 147 -6.20 1.23 19.92
C ALA A 147 -4.73 0.83 19.67
N VAL A 148 -3.91 1.75 19.13
CA VAL A 148 -2.48 1.52 18.91
C VAL A 148 -1.75 1.42 20.24
N MET A 149 -1.00 0.34 20.44
CA MET A 149 -0.24 0.12 21.67
C MET A 149 1.26 0.43 21.45
N PRO A 150 1.95 1.04 22.43
CA PRO A 150 3.40 1.17 22.38
C PRO A 150 4.05 -0.21 22.26
N GLY A 151 5.03 -0.34 21.36
CA GLY A 151 5.71 -1.60 21.05
C GLY A 151 5.13 -2.35 19.85
N ASP A 152 3.95 -1.98 19.36
CA ASP A 152 3.37 -2.57 18.15
C ASP A 152 4.25 -2.27 16.92
N ARG A 153 4.74 -3.32 16.27
CA ARG A 153 5.45 -3.26 14.99
C ARG A 153 4.62 -3.98 13.95
N VAL A 154 3.97 -3.21 13.09
CA VAL A 154 3.00 -3.72 12.10
C VAL A 154 3.38 -3.28 10.69
N GLY A 155 2.76 -3.94 9.72
CA GLY A 155 2.92 -3.64 8.30
C GLY A 155 4.17 -4.24 7.68
N THR A 156 4.39 -3.87 6.43
CA THR A 156 5.52 -4.34 5.62
C THR A 156 6.73 -3.44 5.81
N VAL A 157 7.84 -3.97 6.33
CA VAL A 157 9.07 -3.23 6.70
C VAL A 157 9.52 -2.19 5.66
N GLY A 158 9.49 -2.55 4.37
CA GLY A 158 9.90 -1.65 3.28
C GLY A 158 9.02 -0.39 3.10
N TYR A 159 7.85 -0.35 3.75
CA TYR A 159 6.88 0.74 3.72
C TYR A 159 6.59 1.34 5.10
N SER A 160 7.20 0.79 6.16
CA SER A 160 6.93 1.20 7.55
C SER A 160 7.57 2.54 7.88
N ALA A 161 6.83 3.36 8.64
CA ALA A 161 7.33 4.62 9.16
C ALA A 161 8.39 4.38 10.27
N PRO A 162 9.36 5.30 10.46
CA PRO A 162 10.40 5.13 11.47
C PRO A 162 9.85 4.90 12.89
N GLU A 163 8.77 5.60 13.25
CA GLU A 163 8.10 5.43 14.54
C GLU A 163 7.52 4.02 14.72
N VAL A 164 6.97 3.41 13.66
CA VAL A 164 6.47 2.03 13.68
C VAL A 164 7.61 1.05 13.85
N MET A 165 8.71 1.23 13.10
CA MET A 165 9.90 0.37 13.20
C MET A 165 10.55 0.42 14.59
N LEU A 166 10.52 1.60 15.22
CA LEU A 166 11.03 1.82 16.57
C LEU A 166 10.07 1.33 17.67
N GLY A 167 8.85 0.90 17.33
CA GLY A 167 7.81 0.52 18.29
C GLY A 167 7.27 1.71 19.09
N LEU A 168 7.39 2.92 18.55
CA LEU A 168 6.78 4.12 19.12
C LEU A 168 5.30 4.19 18.74
N PRO A 169 4.45 4.91 19.51
CA PRO A 169 3.07 5.13 19.13
C PRO A 169 2.97 5.76 17.72
N TYR A 170 2.17 5.14 16.85
CA TYR A 170 1.92 5.61 15.49
C TYR A 170 0.45 5.97 15.30
N ASN A 171 0.15 6.67 14.21
CA ASN A 171 -1.20 7.10 13.87
C ASN A 171 -1.32 7.24 12.34
N LYS A 172 -2.37 7.88 11.81
CA LYS A 172 -2.56 8.12 10.37
C LYS A 172 -1.35 8.74 9.64
N ALA A 173 -0.44 9.40 10.36
CA ALA A 173 0.80 9.95 9.82
C ALA A 173 1.78 8.85 9.35
N SER A 174 1.70 7.63 9.90
CA SER A 174 2.47 6.49 9.41
C SER A 174 1.97 6.00 8.05
N ASP A 175 0.66 6.03 7.79
CA ASP A 175 0.12 5.72 6.46
C ASP A 175 0.56 6.77 5.42
N MET A 176 0.73 8.03 5.83
CA MET A 176 1.28 9.08 4.96
C MET A 176 2.72 8.79 4.59
N TRP A 177 3.54 8.32 5.53
CA TRP A 177 4.90 7.88 5.22
C TRP A 177 4.89 6.75 4.17
N SER A 178 4.06 5.73 4.38
CA SER A 178 3.90 4.63 3.42
C SER A 178 3.44 5.12 2.04
N LEU A 179 2.56 6.13 1.98
CA LEU A 179 2.14 6.76 0.72
C LEU A 179 3.33 7.42 0.00
N GLY A 180 4.24 8.05 0.73
CA GLY A 180 5.46 8.62 0.16
C GLY A 180 6.35 7.56 -0.49
N LEU A 181 6.48 6.40 0.15
CA LEU A 181 7.23 5.27 -0.38
C LEU A 181 6.55 4.63 -1.60
N VAL A 182 5.22 4.47 -1.58
CA VAL A 182 4.43 4.09 -2.75
C VAL A 182 4.62 5.08 -3.90
N ALA A 183 4.63 6.40 -3.62
CA ALA A 183 4.84 7.42 -4.63
C ALA A 183 6.23 7.33 -5.28
N VAL A 184 7.29 7.08 -4.50
CA VAL A 184 8.63 6.83 -5.07
C VAL A 184 8.59 5.65 -6.04
N GLU A 185 7.95 4.55 -5.67
CA GLU A 185 7.85 3.38 -6.52
C GLU A 185 7.01 3.63 -7.78
N LEU A 186 5.92 4.39 -7.67
CA LEU A 186 5.14 4.79 -8.84
C LEU A 186 5.98 5.59 -9.84
N GLY A 187 6.81 6.50 -9.37
CA GLY A 187 7.63 7.35 -10.24
C GLY A 187 8.85 6.64 -10.84
N THR A 188 9.38 5.63 -10.14
CA THR A 188 10.67 5.02 -10.49
C THR A 188 10.57 3.56 -10.92
N GLY A 189 9.44 2.92 -10.65
CA GLY A 189 9.17 1.52 -10.95
C GLY A 189 9.80 0.52 -10.00
N VAL A 190 10.51 0.97 -8.96
CA VAL A 190 11.16 0.08 -7.99
C VAL A 190 11.06 0.66 -6.57
N PRO A 191 11.00 -0.20 -5.54
CA PRO A 191 10.86 0.27 -4.16
C PRO A 191 12.11 1.03 -3.70
N LEU A 192 11.90 2.00 -2.80
CA LEU A 192 12.99 2.79 -2.22
C LEU A 192 13.83 1.95 -1.24
N TYR A 193 13.17 1.15 -0.41
CA TYR A 193 13.82 0.32 0.60
C TYR A 193 13.47 -1.16 0.37
N PRO A 194 14.46 -2.08 0.44
CA PRO A 194 14.28 -3.47 0.03
C PRO A 194 13.50 -4.33 1.04
N GLY A 195 13.15 -3.82 2.22
CA GLY A 195 12.20 -4.46 3.14
C GLY A 195 12.60 -5.84 3.70
N ASN A 196 13.86 -6.25 3.62
CA ASN A 196 14.28 -7.61 4.03
C ASN A 196 14.45 -7.76 5.55
N GLU A 197 14.91 -6.73 6.27
CA GLU A 197 14.95 -6.67 7.74
C GLU A 197 14.78 -5.21 8.23
N ASP A 198 14.53 -4.97 9.52
CA ASP A 198 14.48 -3.60 10.08
C ASP A 198 15.83 -2.88 9.94
N TYR A 199 16.93 -3.63 10.09
CA TYR A 199 18.31 -3.13 9.92
C TYR A 199 18.62 -2.88 8.43
N ASP A 200 18.15 -3.76 7.55
CA ASP A 200 17.72 -3.61 6.14
C ASP A 200 17.53 -2.20 5.57
N VAL A 201 16.69 -1.45 6.27
CA VAL A 201 16.28 -0.11 5.83
C VAL A 201 17.31 0.92 6.28
N LEU A 202 18.06 0.64 7.35
CA LEU A 202 19.00 1.56 8.00
C LEU A 202 20.44 1.45 7.48
N LYS A 203 20.81 0.40 6.72
CA LYS A 203 22.24 0.10 6.44
C LYS A 203 22.59 -0.62 5.12
N PHE A 204 22.10 -0.25 3.92
CA PHE A 204 22.12 -1.25 2.80
C PHE A 204 22.81 -0.97 1.46
N ASN A 205 23.37 -2.07 0.91
CA ASN A 205 24.06 -2.31 -0.37
C ASN A 205 23.60 -3.67 -0.96
N SER A 206 22.85 -3.70 -2.08
CA SER A 206 22.79 -4.78 -3.10
C SER A 206 21.69 -4.51 -4.16
N GLY A 207 21.85 -5.05 -5.38
CA GLY A 207 21.51 -4.36 -6.64
C GLY A 207 20.24 -4.75 -7.41
N VAL A 208 19.05 -4.57 -6.85
CA VAL A 208 17.77 -4.50 -7.62
C VAL A 208 16.90 -3.30 -7.16
N TYR A 209 17.48 -2.35 -6.42
CA TYR A 209 16.76 -1.27 -5.71
C TYR A 209 17.41 0.09 -5.96
N ILE A 210 16.68 1.18 -5.70
CA ILE A 210 17.27 2.53 -5.77
C ILE A 210 17.94 2.87 -4.45
N LYS A 211 19.27 2.94 -4.46
CA LYS A 211 20.02 3.61 -3.41
C LYS A 211 19.94 5.11 -3.65
N LEU A 212 18.93 5.77 -3.07
CA LEU A 212 18.97 7.23 -2.96
C LEU A 212 19.98 7.57 -1.86
N THR A 213 21.06 8.26 -2.22
CA THR A 213 21.95 8.83 -1.19
C THR A 213 21.22 9.98 -0.50
N ARG A 214 20.37 10.69 -1.25
CA ARG A 214 19.41 11.70 -0.77
C ARG A 214 18.14 11.61 -1.60
N LEU A 215 17.00 12.02 -1.03
CA LEU A 215 15.75 12.25 -1.80
C LEU A 215 15.94 13.24 -2.96
N ASP A 216 17.03 14.03 -2.94
CA ASP A 216 17.46 14.91 -4.03
C ASP A 216 17.80 14.16 -5.33
N ASP A 217 18.24 12.90 -5.25
CA ASP A 217 18.62 12.11 -6.42
C ASP A 217 17.39 11.55 -7.18
N LEU A 218 16.19 11.65 -6.59
CA LEU A 218 14.96 11.05 -7.12
C LEU A 218 14.59 11.60 -8.50
N GLU A 219 14.74 12.92 -8.73
CA GLU A 219 14.47 13.53 -10.03
C GLU A 219 15.36 12.92 -11.13
N GLN A 220 16.65 12.71 -10.82
CA GLN A 220 17.60 12.13 -11.77
C GLN A 220 17.29 10.67 -12.08
N VAL A 221 16.86 9.90 -11.08
CA VAL A 221 16.48 8.49 -11.29
C VAL A 221 15.24 8.40 -12.18
N MET A 222 14.22 9.23 -11.94
CA MET A 222 13.04 9.29 -12.79
C MET A 222 13.40 9.70 -14.22
N MET A 223 14.26 10.71 -14.38
CA MET A 223 14.77 11.14 -15.69
C MET A 223 15.54 10.03 -16.41
N PHE A 224 16.36 9.26 -15.70
CA PHE A 224 17.12 8.15 -16.31
C PHE A 224 16.21 7.01 -16.78
N ARG A 225 15.13 6.71 -16.04
CA ARG A 225 14.22 5.59 -16.36
C ARG A 225 13.16 5.93 -17.41
N ARG A 226 12.54 7.12 -17.33
CA ARG A 226 11.46 7.51 -18.26
C ARG A 226 11.75 8.72 -19.16
N GLY A 227 12.85 9.43 -18.90
CA GLY A 227 13.09 10.72 -19.54
C GLY A 227 12.39 11.88 -18.82
N PRO A 228 12.52 13.11 -19.35
CA PRO A 228 11.91 14.30 -18.75
C PRO A 228 10.40 14.34 -18.98
N GLU A 229 9.63 14.60 -17.91
CA GLU A 229 8.17 14.74 -17.97
C GLU A 229 7.69 15.98 -17.20
N ASN A 230 6.67 16.64 -17.74
CA ASN A 230 6.05 17.80 -17.09
C ASN A 230 5.44 17.42 -15.74
N GLY A 231 5.93 18.04 -14.68
CA GLY A 231 5.45 17.82 -13.30
C GLY A 231 6.34 16.90 -12.46
N GLN A 232 7.41 16.32 -13.00
CA GLN A 232 8.38 15.53 -12.22
C GLN A 232 8.94 16.31 -11.01
N ARG A 233 9.34 17.57 -11.21
CA ARG A 233 9.82 18.42 -10.11
C ARG A 233 8.78 18.62 -9.01
N LEU A 234 7.53 18.85 -9.39
CA LEU A 234 6.43 18.99 -8.44
C LEU A 234 6.16 17.68 -7.72
N PHE A 235 6.30 16.54 -8.40
CA PHE A 235 6.16 15.23 -7.79
C PHE A 235 7.25 14.95 -6.76
N VAL A 236 8.52 15.22 -7.09
CA VAL A 236 9.65 15.09 -6.18
C VAL A 236 9.50 16.03 -4.98
N SER A 237 9.05 17.27 -5.20
CA SER A 237 8.72 18.21 -4.12
C SER A 237 7.66 17.64 -3.18
N LEU A 238 6.60 17.04 -3.73
CA LEU A 238 5.56 16.41 -2.93
C LEU A 238 6.12 15.25 -2.07
N ILE A 239 6.89 14.35 -2.69
CA ILE A 239 7.50 13.21 -1.98
C ILE A 239 8.39 13.69 -0.83
N LYS A 240 9.20 14.72 -1.07
CA LYS A 240 10.05 15.31 -0.03
C LYS A 240 9.27 15.88 1.15
N GLN A 241 8.09 16.46 0.90
CA GLN A 241 7.22 16.96 1.97
C GLN A 241 6.56 15.82 2.75
N ILE A 242 6.14 14.76 2.07
CA ILE A 242 5.55 13.57 2.69
C ILE A 242 6.58 12.80 3.54
N LEU A 243 7.80 12.60 3.03
CA LEU A 243 8.87 11.83 3.69
C LEU A 243 9.75 12.70 4.61
N THR A 244 9.14 13.66 5.31
CA THR A 244 9.84 14.43 6.33
C THR A 244 9.96 13.58 7.61
N LEU A 245 11.16 13.49 8.18
CA LEU A 245 11.47 12.57 9.30
C LEU A 245 10.82 12.96 10.64
N ASP A 246 10.28 14.16 10.77
CA ASP A 246 9.61 14.60 12.00
C ASP A 246 8.11 14.37 11.88
N ALA A 247 7.60 13.38 12.61
CA ALA A 247 6.17 13.04 12.69
C ALA A 247 5.28 14.22 13.13
N ASN A 248 5.84 15.20 13.85
CA ASN A 248 5.13 16.43 14.24
C ASN A 248 5.13 17.51 13.14
N GLN A 249 5.90 17.31 12.08
CA GLN A 249 5.98 18.18 10.89
C GLN A 249 5.40 17.50 9.65
N HIS A 250 4.82 16.29 9.78
CA HIS A 250 4.17 15.62 8.65
C HIS A 250 3.09 16.53 8.07
N ILE A 251 3.22 16.79 6.77
CA ILE A 251 2.20 17.48 5.99
C ILE A 251 0.85 16.79 6.22
N THR A 252 -0.16 17.56 6.61
CA THR A 252 -1.49 17.02 6.82
C THR A 252 -2.08 16.56 5.48
N LEU A 253 -2.99 15.59 5.51
CA LEU A 253 -3.72 15.12 4.32
C LEU A 253 -4.36 16.27 3.51
N SER A 254 -4.83 17.31 4.21
CA SER A 254 -5.40 18.52 3.58
C SER A 254 -4.36 19.38 2.87
N GLU A 255 -3.13 19.43 3.37
CA GLU A 255 -2.03 20.17 2.75
C GLU A 255 -1.47 19.41 1.55
N VAL A 256 -1.42 18.07 1.59
CA VAL A 256 -1.04 17.24 0.44
C VAL A 256 -1.95 17.49 -0.76
N LEU A 257 -3.27 17.48 -0.57
CA LEU A 257 -4.24 17.73 -1.66
C LEU A 257 -4.15 19.15 -2.24
N ARG A 258 -3.60 20.12 -1.50
CA ARG A 258 -3.37 21.49 -1.96
C ARG A 258 -2.02 21.67 -2.66
N HIS A 259 -1.16 20.65 -2.65
CA HIS A 259 0.16 20.73 -3.27
C HIS A 259 0.03 21.03 -4.78
N PRO A 260 0.88 21.92 -5.35
CA PRO A 260 0.80 22.29 -6.77
C PRO A 260 0.91 21.12 -7.76
N PHE A 261 1.43 19.98 -7.32
CA PHE A 261 1.42 18.75 -8.10
C PHE A 261 0.01 18.32 -8.55
N PHE A 262 -1.00 18.49 -7.68
CA PHE A 262 -2.39 18.16 -7.98
C PHE A 262 -3.14 19.31 -8.67
N ASN A 263 -2.67 20.56 -8.52
CA ASN A 263 -3.26 21.72 -9.17
C ASN A 263 -2.22 22.55 -9.96
N PRO A 264 -1.74 22.04 -11.11
CA PRO A 264 -0.70 22.72 -11.88
C PRO A 264 -1.18 24.05 -12.51
N LYS A 265 -2.50 24.32 -12.54
CA LYS A 265 -3.07 25.56 -13.10
C LYS A 265 -2.94 26.77 -12.17
N SER A 266 -2.58 26.59 -10.90
CA SER A 266 -2.36 27.68 -9.94
C SER A 266 -0.88 28.03 -9.72
N SER A 267 0.05 27.36 -10.42
CA SER A 267 1.47 27.75 -10.38
C SER A 267 1.73 28.84 -11.42
N PRO A 268 2.34 29.98 -11.05
CA PRO A 268 2.80 30.94 -12.04
C PRO A 268 3.81 30.23 -12.94
N CYS A 269 3.61 30.32 -14.25
CA CYS A 269 4.55 29.81 -15.24
C CYS A 269 5.90 30.51 -15.01
N ILE A 270 6.85 29.85 -14.35
CA ILE A 270 8.25 30.30 -14.37
C ILE A 270 8.81 29.85 -15.71
N GLY A 271 8.61 30.71 -16.71
CA GLY A 271 9.33 30.68 -17.97
C GLY A 271 10.83 30.84 -17.74
N MET A 272 11.59 30.23 -18.64
CA MET A 272 13.04 30.12 -18.65
C MET A 272 13.77 31.47 -18.56
N SER A 273 14.75 31.57 -17.66
CA SER A 273 15.96 32.35 -17.91
C SER A 273 17.09 31.88 -17.00
N ALA A 274 18.24 31.61 -17.62
CA ALA A 274 19.47 31.16 -16.99
C ALA A 274 20.12 32.29 -16.19
N GLU A 275 20.56 31.99 -14.97
CA GLU A 275 21.63 32.74 -14.30
C GLU A 275 22.32 31.81 -13.29
N ARG A 276 23.63 31.59 -13.48
CA ARG A 276 24.51 30.92 -12.51
C ARG A 276 24.90 31.93 -11.44
N PRO A 277 24.88 31.56 -10.14
CA PRO A 277 25.74 32.21 -9.16
C PRO A 277 27.03 31.40 -8.99
N GLN A 278 28.14 32.11 -9.08
CA GLN A 278 29.48 31.62 -8.78
C GLN A 278 29.73 31.61 -7.26
N ASN A 279 30.51 30.59 -6.86
CA ASN A 279 31.43 30.53 -5.72
C ASN A 279 30.95 30.27 -4.28
N PRO A 280 31.83 29.63 -3.47
CA PRO A 280 31.45 28.76 -2.37
C PRO A 280 31.65 29.43 -1.00
N VAL A 281 30.84 29.05 -0.02
CA VAL A 281 31.08 29.39 1.38
C VAL A 281 31.50 28.13 2.14
N VAL A 282 32.76 28.14 2.55
CA VAL A 282 33.37 27.21 3.50
C VAL A 282 33.04 27.70 4.91
N PHE A 283 32.48 26.84 5.78
CA PHE A 283 32.66 26.99 7.23
C PHE A 283 32.67 25.62 7.95
N GLN A 284 33.89 25.26 8.34
CA GLN A 284 34.37 24.63 9.58
C GLN A 284 33.47 23.66 10.39
N HIS A 285 33.99 22.44 10.55
CA HIS A 285 33.63 21.48 11.59
C HIS A 285 33.87 22.01 13.01
N PRO A 286 33.04 21.59 13.97
CA PRO A 286 33.51 21.28 15.32
C PRO A 286 33.53 19.76 15.51
N SER A 287 34.74 19.23 15.62
CA SER A 287 35.03 17.96 16.26
C SER A 287 34.79 18.06 17.77
N ASN A 288 34.37 16.94 18.36
CA ASN A 288 34.26 16.61 19.80
C ASN A 288 32.85 16.52 20.38
N LEU A 289 32.21 15.37 20.19
CA LEU A 289 31.51 14.69 21.28
C LEU A 289 31.88 13.20 21.28
N LYS A 290 32.75 12.82 22.22
CA LYS A 290 32.91 11.43 22.65
C LYS A 290 31.63 11.01 23.36
N CYS A 291 30.81 10.17 22.75
CA CYS A 291 29.77 9.45 23.48
C CYS A 291 30.27 8.05 23.83
N LYS A 292 30.08 7.70 25.10
CA LYS A 292 30.64 6.54 25.77
C LYS A 292 30.08 5.25 25.19
N ARG A 293 30.98 4.26 25.08
CA ARG A 293 30.70 2.86 24.85
C ARG A 293 29.83 2.36 26.02
N SER A 294 28.57 2.03 25.78
CA SER A 294 27.72 1.30 26.74
C SER A 294 26.96 0.21 26.00
N GLU A 295 27.38 -1.02 26.35
CA GLU A 295 26.62 -2.26 26.46
C GLU A 295 25.87 -2.82 25.24
N LYS A 296 26.36 -3.97 24.79
CA LYS A 296 25.66 -4.90 23.90
C LYS A 296 24.33 -5.29 24.55
N ILE A 297 23.23 -4.76 24.05
CA ILE A 297 21.92 -5.36 24.26
C ILE A 297 21.80 -6.50 23.26
N ASN A 298 21.94 -7.72 23.78
CA ASN A 298 21.70 -8.95 23.05
C ASN A 298 20.18 -9.16 23.04
N CYS A 299 19.46 -8.56 22.08
CA CYS A 299 18.06 -8.86 21.85
C CYS A 299 17.97 -9.99 20.82
N SER A 300 17.81 -11.21 21.33
CA SER A 300 17.30 -12.34 20.56
C SER A 300 15.83 -12.08 20.24
N CYS A 301 15.54 -11.48 19.08
CA CYS A 301 14.20 -11.48 18.53
C CYS A 301 14.06 -12.69 17.61
N GLN A 302 13.78 -13.85 18.21
CA GLN A 302 13.09 -14.92 17.50
C GLN A 302 11.63 -14.47 17.29
N ASN A 303 11.09 -14.81 16.12
CA ASN A 303 9.69 -14.71 15.70
C ASN A 303 9.29 -13.45 14.89
N SER A 304 9.92 -13.24 13.74
CA SER A 304 9.20 -12.74 12.56
C SER A 304 8.43 -13.91 11.94
N VAL A 305 7.26 -14.22 12.49
CA VAL A 305 6.39 -15.25 11.91
C VAL A 305 5.81 -14.71 10.60
N GLU A 306 6.00 -15.46 9.53
CA GLU A 306 5.36 -15.28 8.23
C GLU A 306 3.83 -15.19 8.38
N PHE A 307 3.27 -13.98 8.39
CA PHE A 307 1.80 -13.78 8.44
C PHE A 307 1.13 -13.76 7.07
N SER A 308 1.78 -14.25 6.01
CA SER A 308 1.19 -14.32 4.67
C SER A 308 0.67 -15.73 4.36
N GLN A 309 -0.46 -16.10 4.97
CA GLN A 309 -1.22 -17.29 4.57
C GLN A 309 -2.72 -17.00 4.43
N GLN A 310 -3.07 -15.82 3.93
CA GLN A 310 -4.43 -15.50 3.49
C GLN A 310 -4.57 -15.87 2.01
N VAL A 311 -5.54 -16.74 1.69
CA VAL A 311 -5.81 -17.13 0.30
C VAL A 311 -6.99 -16.27 -0.18
N PHE A 312 -6.72 -15.39 -1.14
CA PHE A 312 -7.78 -14.73 -1.90
C PHE A 312 -8.26 -15.68 -2.99
N ILE A 313 -9.51 -16.13 -2.88
CA ILE A 313 -10.20 -16.99 -3.83
C ILE A 313 -11.21 -16.13 -4.60
N LEU A 314 -11.05 -16.03 -5.91
CA LEU A 314 -12.07 -15.41 -6.75
C LEU A 314 -13.28 -16.34 -6.87
N VAL A 315 -14.51 -15.85 -6.62
CA VAL A 315 -15.73 -16.65 -6.81
C VAL A 315 -16.79 -15.78 -7.47
N LEU A 316 -17.34 -16.15 -8.62
CA LEU A 316 -18.46 -15.45 -9.24
C LEU A 316 -19.77 -15.96 -8.62
N ALA A 317 -20.71 -15.08 -8.23
CA ALA A 317 -21.97 -15.48 -7.61
C ALA A 317 -23.15 -15.36 -8.59
N GLN A 318 -23.88 -16.45 -8.84
CA GLN A 318 -25.07 -16.47 -9.71
C GLN A 318 -26.28 -15.74 -9.10
N LYS A 319 -27.09 -15.14 -9.98
CA LYS A 319 -28.48 -14.75 -9.68
C LYS A 319 -29.38 -15.89 -10.16
N ILE A 320 -29.89 -16.71 -9.23
CA ILE A 320 -30.90 -17.73 -9.56
C ILE A 320 -32.23 -17.00 -9.82
N PRO A 321 -32.90 -17.19 -10.98
CA PRO A 321 -34.24 -16.67 -11.19
C PRO A 321 -35.20 -17.41 -10.24
N LEU A 322 -36.04 -16.66 -9.53
CA LEU A 322 -37.13 -17.20 -8.72
C LEU A 322 -38.20 -17.83 -9.63
N GLU A 323 -38.03 -19.08 -10.05
CA GLU A 323 -39.14 -19.93 -10.46
C GLU A 323 -38.95 -21.38 -9.97
N SER A 324 -39.96 -21.83 -9.22
CA SER A 324 -40.26 -23.22 -8.82
C SER A 324 -39.36 -23.92 -7.78
N SER A 325 -39.91 -23.99 -6.56
CA SER A 325 -39.94 -25.13 -5.63
C SER A 325 -38.78 -26.15 -5.57
N LEU A 326 -38.21 -26.27 -4.37
CA LEU A 326 -37.43 -27.42 -3.85
C LEU A 326 -36.04 -27.67 -4.47
N VAL A 327 -35.06 -26.79 -4.22
CA VAL A 327 -33.65 -27.19 -4.16
C VAL A 327 -32.94 -26.38 -3.07
N ARG A 328 -32.26 -27.07 -2.14
CA ARG A 328 -31.37 -26.44 -1.15
C ARG A 328 -30.21 -25.77 -1.89
N PRO A 329 -29.76 -24.55 -1.51
CA PRO A 329 -28.56 -23.97 -2.11
C PRO A 329 -27.33 -24.65 -1.50
N ASP A 330 -27.01 -25.85 -1.99
CA ASP A 330 -25.70 -26.44 -1.78
C ASP A 330 -24.73 -25.64 -2.66
N VAL A 331 -23.98 -24.73 -2.03
CA VAL A 331 -22.81 -24.11 -2.62
C VAL A 331 -21.83 -25.24 -2.93
N LEU A 332 -21.74 -25.61 -4.21
CA LEU A 332 -20.75 -26.57 -4.70
C LEU A 332 -19.35 -25.94 -4.60
N CYS A 333 -18.77 -25.99 -3.40
CA CYS A 333 -17.32 -25.94 -3.22
C CYS A 333 -16.77 -27.26 -3.79
N LEU A 334 -16.37 -27.25 -5.06
CA LEU A 334 -15.67 -28.40 -5.66
C LEU A 334 -14.30 -28.53 -4.98
N ARG A 335 -14.21 -29.44 -4.00
CA ARG A 335 -12.95 -29.97 -3.49
C ARG A 335 -12.15 -30.57 -4.64
N THR A 336 -10.92 -30.12 -4.81
CA THR A 336 -9.87 -30.94 -5.42
C THR A 336 -8.90 -31.34 -4.31
N GLU A 337 -9.01 -32.58 -3.84
CA GLU A 337 -7.94 -33.20 -3.05
C GLU A 337 -6.65 -33.24 -3.88
N PRO A 338 -5.46 -33.06 -3.27
CA PRO A 338 -4.22 -33.27 -3.98
C PRO A 338 -4.03 -34.78 -4.19
N LEU A 339 -4.20 -35.23 -5.44
CA LEU A 339 -3.64 -36.50 -5.90
C LEU A 339 -2.12 -36.40 -5.78
N CYS A 340 -1.55 -37.13 -4.81
CA CYS A 340 -0.14 -37.53 -4.81
C CYS A 340 0.17 -38.29 -6.11
N PRO A 341 1.19 -37.90 -6.88
CA PRO A 341 1.94 -38.86 -7.68
C PRO A 341 3.11 -39.35 -6.83
N VAL A 342 2.96 -40.57 -6.30
CA VAL A 342 4.10 -41.43 -6.04
C VAL A 342 4.82 -41.63 -7.37
N ALA A 343 6.12 -41.32 -7.43
CA ALA A 343 7.00 -41.78 -8.49
C ALA A 343 8.39 -42.07 -7.91
N LEU A 344 8.58 -43.38 -7.69
CA LEU A 344 9.78 -44.22 -7.55
C LEU A 344 11.15 -43.56 -7.32
#